data_AF-A0A820DYH1-F1
#
_entry.id   AF-A0A820DYH1-F1
#
_cell.length_a   1.000
_cell.length_b   1.000
_cell.length_c   1.000
_cell.angle_alpha   90.00
_cell.angle_beta   90.00
_cell.angle_gamma   90.00
#
_symmetry.space_group_name_H-M   'P 1'
#
loop_
_entity.id
_entity.type
_entity.pdbx_description
1 polymer ?
#
loop_
_entity_poly.entity_id
_entity_poly.type
_entity_poly.pdbx_seq_one_letter_code
_entity_poly.pdbx_strand_id
1 'polypeptide(L)' 'MGDQETKKLFERLSQTVVPTHYDLTIQPYVDTFKFNGEVTIHIQVREPTDTVILYAADLQVDNAKIVSKSK' A
#
# COMPACT_ATOMS: atom_id res chain seq x y z
N MET A 1 16.03 -25.19 18.87
CA MET A 1 16.03 -24.36 17.66
C MET A 1 14.79 -23.50 17.74
N GLY A 2 14.92 -22.25 18.21
CA GLY A 2 13.83 -21.29 18.20
C GLY A 2 13.90 -20.50 16.91
N ASP A 3 12.82 -20.51 16.15
CA ASP A 3 12.67 -19.72 14.94
C ASP A 3 13.07 -18.28 15.23
N GLN A 4 14.13 -17.82 14.58
CA GLN A 4 14.57 -16.44 14.68
C GLN A 4 13.52 -15.60 13.95
N GLU A 5 12.64 -14.94 14.72
CA GLU A 5 11.77 -13.89 14.19
C GLU A 5 12.66 -12.84 13.51
N THR A 6 12.65 -12.85 12.18
CA THR A 6 13.38 -11.87 11.40
C THR A 6 12.66 -10.54 11.58
N LYS A 7 13.19 -9.69 12.46
CA LYS A 7 12.66 -8.34 12.68
C LYS A 7 12.77 -7.57 11.37
N LYS A 8 11.67 -7.49 10.63
CA LYS A 8 11.59 -6.80 9.34
C LYS A 8 12.01 -5.35 9.57
N LEU A 9 13.17 -4.98 9.05
CA LEU A 9 13.69 -3.63 9.20
C LEU A 9 12.74 -2.69 8.45
N PHE A 10 12.45 -1.53 9.03
CA PHE A 10 11.76 -0.47 8.29
C PHE A 10 12.75 0.14 7.29
N GLU A 11 12.76 -0.42 6.09
CA GLU A 11 13.64 -0.04 5.00
C GLU A 11 12.97 0.99 4.10
N ARG A 12 13.75 1.93 3.52
CA ARG A 12 13.22 2.89 2.55
C ARG A 12 12.81 2.16 1.27
N LEU A 13 11.64 2.48 0.75
CA LEU A 13 11.19 1.97 -0.55
C LEU A 13 12.08 2.46 -1.69
N SER A 14 12.18 1.66 -2.74
CA SER A 14 12.82 2.04 -3.99
C SER A 14 12.15 3.28 -4.59
N GLN A 15 12.92 4.07 -5.34
CA GLN A 15 12.41 5.21 -6.11
C GLN A 15 11.90 4.82 -7.50
N THR A 16 11.88 3.53 -7.83
CA THR A 16 11.38 3.01 -9.12
C THR A 16 9.89 3.32 -9.35
N VAL A 17 9.08 3.28 -8.29
CA VAL A 17 7.64 3.59 -8.36
C VAL A 17 7.35 4.74 -7.42
N VAL A 18 6.95 5.88 -7.97
CA VAL A 18 6.72 7.10 -7.20
C VAL A 18 5.24 7.46 -7.24
N PRO A 19 4.56 7.58 -6.09
CA PRO A 19 3.18 8.05 -6.05
C PRO A 19 3.13 9.54 -6.41
N THR A 20 2.11 9.92 -7.17
CA THR A 20 1.89 11.29 -7.65
C THR A 20 0.61 11.89 -7.07
N HIS A 21 -0.39 11.05 -6.79
CA HIS A 21 -1.66 11.48 -6.20
C HIS A 21 -2.32 10.34 -5.45
N TYR A 22 -3.02 10.68 -4.38
CA TYR A 22 -3.82 9.77 -3.57
C TYR A 22 -5.25 10.25 -3.54
N ASP A 23 -6.17 9.37 -3.92
CA ASP A 23 -7.59 9.51 -3.61
C ASP A 23 -7.89 8.56 -2.44
N LEU A 24 -8.28 9.10 -1.30
CA LEU A 24 -8.41 8.38 -0.04
C LEU A 24 -9.79 8.63 0.55
N THR A 25 -10.55 7.55 0.72
CA THR A 25 -11.84 7.55 1.41
C THR A 25 -11.72 6.70 2.67
N ILE A 26 -12.15 7.24 3.80
CA ILE A 26 -12.17 6.54 5.09
C ILE A 26 -13.58 6.63 5.66
N GLN A 27 -14.14 5.49 6.04
CA GLN A 27 -15.41 5.36 6.75
C GLN A 27 -15.13 4.86 8.18
N PRO A 28 -15.06 5.76 9.17
CA PRO A 28 -14.87 5.38 10.56
C PRO A 28 -16.17 4.90 11.22
N TYR A 29 -16.06 3.93 12.13
CA TYR A 29 -17.15 3.43 12.97
C TYR A 29 -16.81 3.69 14.43
N VAL A 30 -17.43 4.73 15.01
CA VAL A 30 -17.11 5.21 16.36
C VAL A 30 -17.45 4.20 17.47
N ASP A 31 -18.48 3.37 17.25
CA ASP A 31 -18.94 2.41 18.26
C ASP A 31 -17.98 1.22 18.44
N THR A 32 -17.23 0.88 17.39
CA THR A 32 -16.33 -0.29 17.36
C THR A 32 -14.86 0.09 17.32
N PHE A 33 -14.54 1.38 17.21
CA PHE A 33 -13.19 1.90 16.99
C PHE A 33 -12.50 1.25 15.78
N LYS A 34 -13.26 0.97 14.72
CA LYS A 34 -12.78 0.41 13.46
C LYS A 34 -13.00 1.40 12.31
N PHE A 35 -12.38 1.14 11.18
CA PHE A 35 -12.65 1.86 9.94
C PHE A 35 -12.59 0.91 8.76
N ASN A 36 -13.34 1.27 7.72
CA ASN A 36 -13.10 0.79 6.37
C ASN A 36 -12.51 1.93 5.55
N GLY A 37 -11.82 1.62 4.47
CA GLY A 37 -11.32 2.64 3.58
C GLY A 37 -10.98 2.09 2.21
N GLU A 38 -10.91 3.00 1.25
CA GLU A 38 -10.44 2.74 -0.09
C GLU A 38 -9.38 3.77 -0.45
N VAL A 39 -8.32 3.32 -1.12
CA VAL A 39 -7.26 4.17 -1.60
C VAL A 39 -6.98 3.88 -3.06
N THR A 40 -7.04 4.91 -3.89
CA THR A 40 -6.53 4.87 -5.27
C THR A 40 -5.24 5.67 -5.33
N ILE A 41 -4.14 5.00 -5.69
CA ILE A 41 -2.81 5.61 -5.76
C ILE A 41 -2.42 5.77 -7.23
N HIS A 42 -2.31 7.00 -7.69
CA HIS A 42 -1.71 7.27 -8.99
C HIS A 42 -0.20 7.18 -8.88
N ILE A 43 0.41 6.24 -9.61
CA ILE A 43 1.85 6.00 -9.58
C ILE A 43 2.50 6.34 -10.91
N GLN A 44 3.73 6.83 -10.84
CA GLN A 44 4.65 6.94 -11.96
C GLN A 44 5.73 5.88 -11.82
N VAL A 45 5.84 5.01 -12.83
CA VAL A 45 6.90 4.00 -12.92
C VAL A 45 8.09 4.63 -13.67
N ARG A 46 9.20 4.85 -12.99
CA ARG A 46 10.42 5.47 -13.54
C ARG A 46 11.32 4.47 -14.25
N GLU A 47 11.36 3.24 -13.76
CA GLU A 47 12.12 2.13 -14.35
C GLU A 47 11.22 0.90 -14.43
N PRO A 48 11.39 0.02 -15.45
CA PRO A 48 10.61 -1.21 -15.55
C PRO A 48 10.71 -2.06 -14.28
N THR A 49 9.57 -2.44 -13.74
CA THR A 49 9.47 -3.30 -12.55
C THR A 49 8.22 -4.16 -12.64
N ASP A 50 8.33 -5.38 -12.13
CA ASP A 50 7.19 -6.29 -11.97
C ASP A 50 6.55 -6.16 -10.58
N THR A 51 7.11 -5.30 -9.72
CA THR A 51 6.71 -5.17 -8.32
C THR A 51 6.42 -3.72 -7.94
N VAL A 52 5.38 -3.53 -7.13
CA VAL A 52 5.04 -2.30 -6.43
C VAL A 52 5.01 -2.62 -4.94
N ILE A 53 5.87 -1.98 -4.16
CA ILE A 53 5.96 -2.19 -2.71
C ILE A 53 5.36 -0.97 -2.00
N LEU A 54 4.49 -1.20 -1.02
CA LEU A 54 3.82 -0.17 -0.22
C LEU A 54 3.95 -0.50 1.27
N TYR A 55 3.82 0.51 2.12
CA TYR A 55 3.69 0.31 3.56
C TYR A 55 2.22 0.07 3.92
N ALA A 56 1.98 -0.95 4.75
CA ALA A 56 0.69 -1.26 5.34
C ALA A 56 0.92 -1.83 6.74
N ALA A 57 0.74 -1.00 7.77
CA ALA A 57 0.87 -1.40 9.16
C ALA A 57 -0.52 -1.54 9.77
N ASP A 58 -0.81 -2.70 10.37
CA ASP A 58 -2.09 -3.01 11.03
C ASP A 58 -3.32 -2.82 10.12
N LEU A 59 -3.17 -3.04 8.81
CA LEU A 59 -4.25 -2.99 7.82
C LEU A 59 -4.56 -4.39 7.30
N GLN A 60 -5.84 -4.75 7.28
CA GLN A 60 -6.34 -5.87 6.49
C GLN A 60 -6.66 -5.36 5.08
N VAL A 61 -6.00 -5.92 4.05
CA VAL A 61 -6.25 -5.56 2.66
C VAL A 61 -7.19 -6.59 2.04
N ASP A 62 -8.45 -6.21 1.84
CA ASP A 62 -9.48 -7.12 1.31
C ASP A 62 -9.37 -7.30 -0.21
N ASN A 63 -8.91 -6.28 -0.95
CA ASN A 63 -8.75 -6.32 -2.39
C ASN A 63 -7.69 -5.32 -2.88
N ALA A 64 -6.97 -5.67 -3.94
CA ALA A 64 -6.01 -4.80 -4.61
C ALA A 64 -6.06 -5.04 -6.13
N LYS A 65 -6.03 -3.95 -6.91
CA LYS A 65 -6.08 -4.01 -8.39
C LYS A 65 -5.13 -2.98 -8.98
N ILE A 66 -4.55 -3.33 -10.12
CA ILE A 66 -3.76 -2.40 -10.94
C ILE A 66 -4.55 -2.11 -12.20
N VAL A 67 -4.71 -0.82 -12.51
CA VAL A 67 -5.36 -0.37 -13.74
C VAL A 67 -4.41 0.58 -14.48
N SER A 68 -4.28 0.40 -15.78
CA SER A 68 -3.64 1.39 -16.65
C SER A 68 -4.73 2.31 -17.20
N LYS A 69 -4.45 3.61 -17.25
CA LYS A 69 -5.29 4.52 -18.04
C LYS A 69 -5.02 4.21 -19.51
N SER A 70 -5.92 3.46 -20.15
CA SER A 70 -5.94 3.35 -21.60
C SER A 70 -6.25 4.73 -22.19
N LYS A 71 -5.45 5.12 -23.18
CA LYS A 71 -5.69 6.34 -23.97
C LYS A 71 -6.92 6.19 -24.85
#